data_AF-A0AAW1A9E8-F1
#
_entry.id   AF-A0AAW1A9E8-F1
#
_cell.length_a   1.000
_cell.length_b   1.000
_cell.length_c   1.000
_cell.angle_alpha   90.00
_cell.angle_beta   90.00
_cell.angle_gamma   90.00
#
_symmetry.space_group_name_H-M   'P 1'
#
loop_
_entity.id
_entity.type
_entity.pdbx_description
1 polymer ?
#
loop_
_entity_poly.entity_id
_entity_poly.type
_entity_poly.pdbx_seq_one_letter_code
_entity_poly.pdbx_strand_id
1 'polypeptide(L)'
;MAAQRALPQSKEALLKSYTTRLKEDVKSMLENFEEIIKLAKGENDSQLSRMTQCEQDTYEMHVRAANIVRAGESLMKLVSDIKQYLILNDFPSVNEAIAQNSKLFRTKQAECDQKLASLRDDMAADLYDLEEEYYTSIYK
;
A
#
# COMPACT_ATOMS: atom_id res chain seq x y z
N MET A 1 13.02 -14.81 -13.69
CA MET A 1 13.61 -13.50 -13.34
C MET A 1 12.49 -12.49 -13.27
N ALA A 2 12.16 -11.99 -12.08
CA ALA A 2 11.13 -10.97 -11.92
C ALA A 2 11.65 -9.69 -12.59
N ALA A 3 10.98 -9.24 -13.65
CA ALA A 3 11.28 -7.98 -14.30
C ALA A 3 11.08 -6.86 -13.26
N GLN A 4 12.18 -6.22 -12.87
CA GLN A 4 12.17 -5.08 -11.97
C GLN A 4 11.54 -3.92 -12.74
N ARG A 5 10.21 -3.80 -12.66
CA ARG A 5 9.45 -2.69 -13.26
C ARG A 5 10.03 -1.40 -12.69
N ALA A 6 10.67 -0.59 -13.54
CA ALA A 6 11.16 0.73 -13.16
C ALA A 6 9.99 1.55 -12.57
N LEU A 7 10.20 2.11 -11.39
CA LEU A 7 9.19 2.94 -10.73
C LEU A 7 9.06 4.25 -11.51
N PRO A 8 7.84 4.76 -11.72
CA PRO A 8 7.67 6.11 -12.28
C PRO A 8 8.40 7.13 -11.40
N GLN A 9 9.07 8.10 -12.03
CA GLN A 9 9.96 9.09 -11.39
C GLN A 9 9.30 9.82 -10.19
N SER A 10 7.99 10.02 -10.23
CA SER A 10 7.21 10.60 -9.12
C SER A 10 7.18 9.72 -7.86
N LYS A 11 7.16 8.39 -8.01
CA LYS A 11 7.20 7.45 -6.88
C LYS A 11 8.58 7.42 -6.23
N GLU A 12 9.65 7.43 -7.02
CA GLU A 12 11.01 7.49 -6.49
C GLU A 12 11.26 8.79 -5.73
N ALA A 13 10.81 9.93 -6.27
CA ALA A 13 10.88 11.22 -5.59
C ALA A 13 10.11 11.21 -4.26
N LEU A 14 8.91 10.60 -4.23
CA LEU A 14 8.12 10.46 -3.01
C LEU A 14 8.84 9.60 -1.97
N LEU A 15 9.36 8.43 -2.34
CA LEU A 15 10.09 7.54 -1.42
C LEU A 15 11.38 8.20 -0.90
N LYS A 16 12.06 8.99 -1.75
CA LYS A 16 13.20 9.80 -1.33
C LYS A 16 12.77 10.85 -0.31
N SER A 17 11.64 11.52 -0.51
CA SER A 17 11.11 12.50 0.46
C SER A 17 10.79 11.87 1.82
N TYR A 18 10.23 10.65 1.85
CA TYR A 18 9.98 9.89 3.07
C TYR A 18 11.28 9.58 3.82
N THR A 19 12.32 9.18 3.08
CA THR A 19 13.64 8.89 3.63
C THR A 19 14.30 10.14 4.21
N THR A 20 14.21 11.26 3.50
CA THR A 20 14.72 12.55 3.99
C THR A 20 14.02 12.96 5.28
N ARG A 21 12.69 12.95 5.29
CA ARG A 21 11.89 13.30 6.47
C ARG A 21 12.21 12.43 7.68
N LEU A 22 12.32 11.11 7.50
CA LEU A 22 12.73 10.19 8.56
C LEU A 22 14.07 10.59 9.18
N LYS A 23 15.07 10.87 8.33
CA LYS A 23 16.42 11.24 8.79
C LYS A 23 16.42 12.57 9.53
N GLU A 24 15.71 13.56 9.01
CA GLU A 24 15.61 14.89 9.61
C GLU A 24 14.91 14.84 10.97
N ASP A 25 13.77 14.15 11.07
CA ASP A 25 13.01 14.04 12.32
C ASP A 25 13.81 13.28 13.40
N VAL A 26 14.44 12.15 13.06
CA VAL A 26 15.28 11.38 14.00
C VAL A 26 16.49 12.19 14.45
N LYS A 27 17.16 12.89 13.52
CA LYS A 27 18.29 13.76 13.83
C LYS A 27 17.86 14.88 14.78
N SER A 28 16.75 15.55 14.48
CA SER A 28 16.18 16.60 15.33
C SER A 28 15.87 16.08 16.74
N MET A 29 15.31 14.88 16.88
CA MET A 29 15.05 14.29 18.21
C MET A 29 16.35 14.08 18.99
N LEU A 30 17.39 13.53 18.36
CA LEU A 30 18.69 13.30 18.99
C LEU A 30 19.34 14.61 19.41
N GLU A 31 19.45 15.59 18.51
CA GLU A 31 20.08 16.88 18.79
C GLU A 31 19.36 17.64 19.91
N ASN A 32 18.03 17.67 19.91
CA ASN A 32 17.28 18.32 21.00
C ASN A 32 17.48 17.58 22.33
N PHE A 33 17.57 16.25 22.33
CA PHE A 33 17.82 15.47 23.55
C PHE A 33 19.22 15.71 24.10
N GLU A 34 20.25 15.67 23.25
CA GLU A 34 21.64 15.95 23.65
C GLU A 34 21.78 17.33 24.29
N GLU A 35 21.11 18.33 23.74
CA GLU A 35 21.14 19.68 24.26
C GLU A 35 20.39 19.83 25.59
N ILE A 36 19.28 19.12 25.79
CA ILE A 36 18.62 19.04 27.12
C ILE A 36 19.61 18.47 28.16
N ILE A 37 20.35 17.43 27.81
CA ILE A 37 21.35 16.83 28.71
C ILE A 37 22.49 17.81 28.99
N LYS A 38 22.96 18.58 27.99
CA LYS A 38 24.00 19.61 28.20
C LYS A 38 23.53 20.69 29.16
N LEU A 39 22.33 21.24 28.93
CA LEU A 39 21.74 22.25 29.82
C LEU A 39 21.57 21.71 31.25
N ALA A 40 21.17 20.45 31.41
CA ALA A 40 20.94 19.84 32.72
C ALA A 40 22.23 19.67 33.56
N LYS A 41 23.40 19.61 32.92
CA LYS A 41 24.69 19.53 33.61
C LYS A 41 25.11 20.85 34.28
N GLY A 42 24.59 21.99 33.78
CA GLY A 42 24.92 23.31 34.34
C GLY A 42 26.38 23.71 34.18
N GLU A 43 27.09 23.15 33.19
CA GLU A 43 28.52 23.40 32.92
C GLU A 43 28.78 24.72 32.15
N ASN A 44 27.77 25.56 31.97
CA ASN A 44 27.88 26.79 31.19
C ASN A 44 28.39 27.96 32.06
N ASP A 45 29.60 28.43 31.78
CA ASP A 45 30.12 29.69 32.32
C ASP A 45 29.34 30.86 31.67
N SER A 46 28.45 31.46 32.45
CA SER A 46 27.62 32.60 32.03
C SER A 46 27.98 33.85 32.82
N GLN A 47 27.95 35.00 32.14
CA GLN A 47 28.07 36.31 32.79
C GLN A 47 26.77 36.72 33.50
N LEU A 48 25.69 35.94 33.35
CA LEU A 48 24.40 36.18 33.99
C LEU A 48 24.40 35.75 35.46
N SER A 49 23.48 36.35 36.24
CA SER A 49 23.17 35.83 37.57
C SER A 49 22.66 34.40 37.47
N ARG A 50 23.06 33.55 38.41
CA ARG A 50 22.67 32.13 38.48
C ARG A 50 21.16 31.93 38.36
N MET A 51 20.36 32.80 39.00
CA MET A 51 18.90 32.71 38.96
C MET A 51 18.35 32.94 37.55
N THR A 52 18.87 33.95 36.84
CA THR A 52 18.49 34.24 35.45
C THR A 52 18.93 33.13 34.50
N GLN A 53 20.13 32.57 34.70
CA GLN A 53 20.60 31.44 33.90
C GLN A 53 19.71 30.21 34.05
N CYS A 54 19.32 29.85 35.28
CA CYS A 54 18.44 28.72 35.52
C CYS A 54 17.06 28.88 34.85
N GLU A 55 16.49 30.09 34.85
CA GLU A 55 15.24 30.36 34.14
C GLU A 55 15.42 30.21 32.62
N GLN A 56 16.48 30.77 32.05
CA GLN A 56 16.79 30.64 30.62
C GLN A 56 16.95 29.17 30.20
N ASP A 57 17.75 28.41 30.94
CA ASP A 57 17.99 26.99 30.67
C ASP A 57 16.69 26.18 30.73
N THR A 58 15.81 26.50 31.70
CA THR A 58 14.50 25.86 31.84
C THR A 58 13.62 26.12 30.62
N TYR A 59 13.53 27.38 30.16
CA TYR A 59 12.77 27.72 28.95
C TYR A 59 13.33 27.03 27.71
N GLU A 60 14.65 26.99 27.57
CA GLU A 60 15.29 26.31 26.44
C GLU A 60 15.03 24.80 26.45
N MET A 61 15.13 24.15 27.61
CA MET A 61 14.78 22.74 27.77
C MET A 61 13.33 22.46 27.37
N HIS A 62 12.38 23.34 27.73
CA HIS A 62 10.99 23.20 27.31
C HIS A 62 10.80 23.30 25.80
N VAL A 63 11.45 24.25 25.14
CA VAL A 63 11.40 24.40 23.68
C VAL A 63 11.99 23.15 23.00
N ARG A 64 13.12 22.65 23.50
CA ARG A 64 13.77 21.43 22.98
C ARG A 64 12.89 20.20 23.15
N ALA A 65 12.25 20.04 24.31
CA ALA A 65 11.29 18.96 24.55
C ALA A 65 10.09 19.04 23.59
N ALA A 66 9.56 20.25 23.35
CA ALA A 66 8.48 20.45 22.38
C ALA A 66 8.91 20.09 20.95
N ASN A 67 10.15 20.40 20.55
CA ASN A 67 10.68 20.01 19.25
C ASN A 67 10.80 18.48 19.09
N ILE A 68 11.15 17.75 20.16
CA ILE A 68 11.17 16.27 20.16
C ILE A 68 9.77 15.73 19.92
N VAL A 69 8.76 16.25 20.63
CA VAL A 69 7.35 15.83 20.46
C VAL A 69 6.89 16.09 19.01
N ARG A 70 7.18 17.28 18.47
CA ARG A 70 6.83 17.64 17.09
C ARG A 70 7.45 16.70 16.06
N ALA A 71 8.72 16.34 16.23
CA ALA A 71 9.38 15.36 15.36
C ALA A 71 8.71 13.97 15.48
N GLY A 72 8.34 13.55 16.70
CA GLY A 72 7.58 12.33 16.93
C GLY A 72 6.23 12.30 16.21
N GLU A 73 5.45 13.38 16.27
CA GLU A 73 4.20 13.51 15.51
C GLU A 73 4.43 13.46 14.00
N SER A 74 5.50 14.09 13.52
CA SER A 74 5.89 14.04 12.11
C SER A 74 6.19 12.60 11.65
N LEU A 75 6.89 11.82 12.47
CA LEU A 75 7.14 10.39 12.22
C LEU A 75 5.85 9.56 12.21
N MET A 76 4.90 9.84 13.10
CA MET A 76 3.59 9.17 13.07
C MET A 76 2.83 9.42 11.77
N LYS A 77 2.85 10.68 11.28
CA LYS A 77 2.28 11.02 9.96
C LYS A 77 2.99 10.28 8.83
N LEU A 78 4.33 10.24 8.86
CA LEU A 78 5.12 9.49 7.87
C LEU A 78 4.73 8.00 7.82
N VAL A 79 4.51 7.36 8.98
CA VAL A 79 4.04 5.96 9.03
C VAL A 79 2.66 5.82 8.38
N SER A 80 1.76 6.77 8.60
CA SER A 80 0.45 6.80 7.95
C SER A 80 0.58 6.92 6.42
N ASP A 81 1.43 7.83 5.95
CA ASP A 81 1.68 8.08 4.53
C ASP A 81 2.27 6.84 3.84
N ILE A 82 3.15 6.09 4.52
CA ILE A 82 3.72 4.83 4.02
C ILE A 82 2.64 3.75 3.93
N LYS A 83 1.78 3.60 4.94
CA LYS A 83 0.66 2.64 4.90
C LYS A 83 -0.26 2.93 3.72
N GLN A 84 -0.63 4.20 3.54
CA GLN A 84 -1.46 4.62 2.42
C GLN A 84 -0.79 4.35 1.08
N TYR A 85 0.51 4.64 0.95
CA TYR A 85 1.28 4.31 -0.24
C TYR A 85 1.26 2.82 -0.57
N LEU A 86 1.45 1.94 0.42
CA LEU A 86 1.46 0.49 0.23
C LEU A 86 0.10 -0.05 -0.18
N ILE A 87 -0.97 0.37 0.50
CA ILE A 87 -2.34 -0.03 0.18
C ILE A 87 -2.71 0.41 -1.23
N LEU A 88 -2.40 1.67 -1.59
CA LEU A 88 -2.78 2.21 -2.89
C LEU A 88 -1.97 1.63 -4.06
N ASN A 89 -0.70 1.28 -3.84
CA ASN A 89 0.15 0.74 -4.91
C ASN A 89 -0.22 -0.66 -5.35
N ASP A 90 -0.95 -1.42 -4.52
CA ASP A 90 -1.33 -2.79 -4.88
C ASP A 90 -2.60 -2.84 -5.75
N PHE A 91 -3.45 -1.79 -5.72
CA PHE A 91 -4.69 -1.76 -6.48
C PHE A 91 -4.53 -1.94 -8.00
N PRO A 92 -3.54 -1.35 -8.69
CA PRO A 92 -3.36 -1.58 -10.13
C PRO A 92 -3.11 -3.06 -10.48
N SER A 93 -2.25 -3.74 -9.72
CA SER A 93 -1.93 -5.16 -9.93
C SER A 93 -3.14 -6.04 -9.63
N VAL A 94 -3.86 -5.75 -8.53
CA VAL A 94 -5.10 -6.46 -8.17
C VAL A 94 -6.17 -6.25 -9.24
N ASN A 95 -6.35 -5.03 -9.75
CA ASN A 95 -7.30 -4.72 -10.82
C ASN A 95 -6.94 -5.43 -12.12
N GLU A 96 -5.65 -5.50 -12.47
CA GLU A 96 -5.17 -6.24 -13.64
C GLU A 96 -5.49 -7.75 -13.50
N ALA A 97 -5.25 -8.34 -12.33
CA ALA A 97 -5.59 -9.73 -12.05
C ALA A 97 -7.10 -9.99 -12.11
N ILE A 98 -7.93 -9.09 -11.56
CA ILE A 98 -9.40 -9.18 -11.64
C ILE A 98 -9.86 -9.11 -13.09
N ALA A 99 -9.30 -8.19 -13.89
CA ALA A 99 -9.65 -8.04 -15.31
C ALA A 99 -9.27 -9.29 -16.11
N GLN A 100 -8.08 -9.85 -15.88
CA GLN A 100 -7.63 -11.09 -16.53
C GLN A 100 -8.54 -12.27 -16.16
N ASN A 101 -8.84 -12.47 -14.88
CA ASN A 101 -9.73 -13.53 -14.43
C ASN A 101 -11.14 -13.38 -14.99
N SER A 102 -11.67 -12.16 -15.01
CA SER A 102 -12.99 -11.88 -15.59
C SER A 102 -13.04 -12.25 -17.08
N LYS A 103 -11.97 -11.93 -17.83
CA LYS A 103 -11.86 -12.31 -19.24
C LYS A 103 -11.80 -13.83 -19.40
N LEU A 104 -10.96 -14.51 -18.61
CA LEU A 104 -10.82 -15.97 -18.63
C LEU A 104 -12.17 -16.66 -18.37
N PHE A 105 -12.91 -16.23 -17.36
CA PHE A 105 -14.19 -16.84 -17.01
C PHE A 105 -15.26 -16.59 -18.09
N ARG A 106 -15.29 -15.40 -18.70
CA ARG A 106 -16.18 -15.14 -19.85
C ARG A 106 -15.86 -16.04 -21.04
N THR A 107 -14.59 -16.26 -21.35
CA THR A 107 -14.19 -17.17 -22.42
C THR A 107 -14.61 -18.60 -22.12
N LYS A 108 -14.34 -19.10 -20.90
CA LYS A 108 -14.77 -20.44 -20.49
C LYS A 108 -16.29 -20.61 -20.51
N GLN A 109 -17.04 -19.57 -20.12
CA GLN A 109 -18.49 -19.58 -20.19
C GLN A 109 -18.96 -19.73 -21.64
N ALA A 110 -18.45 -18.92 -22.56
CA ALA A 110 -18.80 -19.00 -23.97
C ALA A 110 -18.46 -20.37 -24.60
N GLU A 111 -17.31 -20.96 -24.25
CA GLU A 111 -16.95 -22.31 -24.69
C GLU A 111 -17.90 -23.38 -24.15
N CYS A 112 -18.33 -23.24 -22.89
CA CYS A 112 -19.29 -24.16 -22.27
C CYS A 112 -20.66 -24.06 -22.96
N ASP A 113 -21.15 -22.83 -23.17
CA ASP A 113 -22.42 -22.55 -23.83
C ASP A 113 -22.42 -23.11 -25.27
N GLN A 114 -21.30 -22.96 -25.99
CA GLN A 114 -21.15 -23.52 -27.34
C GLN A 114 -21.19 -25.06 -27.33
N LYS A 115 -20.52 -25.71 -26.38
CA LYS A 115 -20.56 -27.17 -26.24
C LYS A 115 -21.95 -27.68 -25.88
N LEU A 116 -22.66 -26.98 -24.99
CA LEU A 116 -24.03 -27.31 -24.64
C LEU A 116 -24.98 -27.14 -25.82
N ALA A 117 -24.80 -26.09 -26.63
CA ALA A 117 -25.60 -25.89 -27.85
C ALA A 117 -25.37 -27.02 -28.86
N SER A 118 -24.11 -27.41 -29.10
CA SER A 118 -23.78 -28.54 -29.98
C SER A 118 -24.41 -29.84 -29.49
N LEU A 119 -24.24 -30.15 -28.20
CA LEU A 119 -24.80 -31.38 -27.62
C LEU A 119 -26.32 -31.43 -27.72
N ARG A 120 -26.99 -30.29 -27.52
CA ARG A 120 -28.45 -30.18 -27.72
C ARG A 120 -28.83 -30.53 -29.16
N ASP A 121 -28.10 -30.00 -30.14
CA ASP A 121 -28.39 -30.22 -31.55
C ASP A 121 -28.16 -31.68 -31.96
N ASP A 122 -27.07 -32.29 -31.47
CA ASP A 122 -26.78 -33.71 -31.67
C ASP A 122 -27.89 -34.60 -31.07
N MET A 123 -28.30 -34.33 -29.82
CA MET A 123 -29.40 -35.07 -29.17
C MET A 123 -30.73 -34.90 -29.89
N ALA A 124 -31.01 -33.72 -30.44
CA ALA A 124 -32.23 -33.47 -31.19
C ALA A 124 -32.25 -34.24 -32.52
N ALA A 125 -31.10 -34.37 -33.18
CA ALA A 125 -30.94 -35.19 -34.38
C ALA A 125 -31.15 -36.68 -34.06
N ASP A 126 -30.49 -37.20 -33.01
CA ASP A 126 -30.64 -38.60 -32.58
C ASP A 126 -32.10 -38.92 -32.21
N LEU A 127 -32.80 -38.01 -31.51
CA LEU A 127 -34.21 -38.18 -31.17
C LEU A 127 -35.10 -38.21 -32.41
N TYR A 128 -34.84 -37.36 -33.40
CA TYR A 128 -35.58 -37.34 -34.65
C TYR A 128 -35.42 -38.66 -35.42
N ASP A 129 -34.19 -39.15 -35.53
CA ASP A 129 -33.89 -40.42 -36.22
C ASP A 129 -34.58 -41.61 -35.54
N LEU A 130 -34.57 -41.65 -34.20
CA LEU A 130 -35.25 -42.67 -33.40
C LEU A 130 -36.78 -42.61 -33.55
N GLU A 131 -37.36 -41.41 -33.58
CA GLU A 131 -38.80 -41.24 -33.81
C GLU A 131 -39.18 -41.72 -35.22
N GLU A 132 -38.41 -41.37 -36.24
CA GLU A 132 -38.64 -41.82 -37.62
C GLU A 132 -38.56 -43.35 -37.72
N GLU A 133 -37.55 -43.98 -37.13
CA GLU A 133 -37.41 -45.44 -37.11
C GLU A 133 -38.59 -46.12 -36.38
N TYR A 134 -39.03 -45.57 -35.25
CA TYR A 134 -40.19 -46.07 -34.52
C TYR A 134 -41.47 -46.03 -35.36
N TYR A 135 -41.74 -44.91 -36.06
CA TYR A 135 -42.95 -44.77 -36.85
C TYR A 135 -42.91 -45.53 -38.18
N THR A 136 -41.73 -45.77 -38.75
CA THR A 136 -41.52 -46.53 -39.99
C THR A 136 -41.34 -48.03 -39.77
N SER A 137 -41.14 -48.47 -38.52
CA SER A 137 -41.02 -49.88 -38.18
C SER A 137 -42.24 -50.69 -38.61
N ILE A 138 -41.95 -51.82 -39.26
CA ILE A 138 -42.91 -52.81 -39.75
C ILE A 138 -43.46 -53.70 -38.63
N TYR A 139 -42.89 -53.60 -37.43
CA TYR A 139 -43.29 -54.34 -36.22
C TYR A 139 -44.08 -53.45 -35.24
N LYS A 140 -45.14 -52.80 -35.73
CA LYS A 140 -46.13 -52.15 -34.86
C LYS A 140 -47.11 -53.15 -34.27
#